data_AF-A0A7J7DKX0-F1
#
_entry.id   AF-A0A7J7DKX0-F1
#
_cell.length_a   1.000
_cell.length_b   1.000
_cell.length_c   1.000
_cell.angle_alpha   90.00
_cell.angle_beta   90.00
_cell.angle_gamma   90.00
#
_symmetry.space_group_name_H-M   'P 1'
#
loop_
_entity.id
_entity.type
_entity.pdbx_description
1 polymer ?
#
loop_
_entity_poly.entity_id
_entity_poly.type
_entity_poly.pdbx_seq_one_letter_code
_entity_poly.pdbx_strand_id
1 'polypeptide(L)'
;MMSMFSGNVVGLANGVSAGWANTGSGVAQLVMPIICSLINEYLNVPLFTSWRWSFIVPAIFQAFTAILVLVYGQDLPLGDYNSYRKSKKMEEKSQGMGFFKVLFNGLMNYRGWILGLIYGFCFGVELTTDNMIAEYFYDRFGVNLEVAGTIAACFGLSNFFSRPMGGVLSDKMGRRFGMRGRLWGLWMVQTVAGLFCILLGRVDSLWGSIVVMCGFSVLVQAASGLTFGVVPFVSKRSLGVISGMTGSGGTVGAVATQVLLFSGSSAFSKQTSISLMGVLMILCGLPVALIYFPQWGGMLCGPSSDSNSADDDYRLLD
;
A
#
# COMPACT_ATOMS: atom_id res chain seq x y z
N MET A 1 9.45 -11.71 3.35
CA MET A 1 8.31 -12.24 2.57
C MET A 1 8.61 -12.30 1.07
N MET A 2 9.00 -11.21 0.40
CA MET A 2 9.23 -11.19 -1.06
C MET A 2 10.33 -12.15 -1.57
N SER A 3 11.29 -12.52 -0.71
CA SER A 3 12.34 -13.50 -1.01
C SER A 3 11.89 -14.97 -0.86
N MET A 4 10.68 -15.22 -0.35
CA MET A 4 10.15 -16.57 -0.10
C MET A 4 9.26 -17.09 -1.23
N PHE A 5 8.87 -16.22 -2.17
CA PHE A 5 7.91 -16.53 -3.22
C PHE A 5 8.50 -16.31 -4.61
N SER A 6 8.15 -17.16 -5.56
CA SER A 6 8.58 -17.02 -6.96
C SER A 6 7.91 -15.83 -7.63
N GLY A 7 8.54 -15.28 -8.68
CA GLY A 7 8.05 -14.09 -9.39
C GLY A 7 6.64 -14.22 -10.00
N ASN A 8 6.12 -15.46 -10.11
CA ASN A 8 4.79 -15.77 -10.64
C ASN A 8 3.66 -15.65 -9.61
N VAL A 9 3.98 -15.65 -8.31
CA VAL A 9 3.02 -15.62 -7.19
C VAL A 9 3.35 -14.53 -6.15
N VAL A 10 4.45 -13.81 -6.33
CA VAL A 10 4.89 -12.77 -5.40
C VAL A 10 3.89 -11.63 -5.28
N GLY A 11 3.14 -11.31 -6.35
CA GLY A 11 2.10 -10.29 -6.34
C GLY A 11 0.94 -10.69 -5.44
N LEU A 12 0.42 -11.91 -5.60
CA LEU A 12 -0.62 -12.46 -4.73
C LEU A 12 -0.15 -12.53 -3.25
N ALA A 13 1.05 -13.05 -2.99
CA ALA A 13 1.55 -13.20 -1.62
C ALA A 13 1.69 -11.84 -0.90
N ASN A 14 2.25 -10.84 -1.59
CA ASN A 14 2.33 -9.48 -1.06
C ASN A 14 0.94 -8.86 -0.87
N GLY A 15 0.04 -9.08 -1.83
CA GLY A 15 -1.34 -8.59 -1.76
C GLY A 15 -2.13 -9.15 -0.58
N VAL A 16 -1.99 -10.44 -0.27
CA VAL A 16 -2.63 -11.09 0.89
C VAL A 16 -2.08 -10.57 2.20
N SER A 17 -0.76 -10.49 2.35
CA SER A 17 -0.15 -9.98 3.58
C SER A 17 -0.52 -8.52 3.83
N ALA A 18 -0.44 -7.67 2.80
CA ALA A 18 -0.81 -6.26 2.90
C ALA A 18 -2.33 -6.06 3.07
N GLY A 19 -3.15 -6.95 2.51
CA GLY A 19 -4.60 -6.98 2.71
C GLY A 19 -4.96 -7.26 4.16
N TRP A 20 -4.37 -8.28 4.77
CA TRP A 20 -4.62 -8.64 6.17
C TRP A 20 -4.21 -7.52 7.13
N ALA A 21 -3.05 -6.91 6.90
CA ALA A 21 -2.56 -5.79 7.70
C ALA A 21 -3.55 -4.60 7.69
N ASN A 22 -4.07 -4.24 6.51
CA ASN A 22 -5.01 -3.13 6.38
C ASN A 22 -6.43 -3.43 6.85
N THR A 23 -6.85 -4.69 6.77
CA THR A 23 -8.15 -5.14 7.28
C THR A 23 -8.26 -4.87 8.79
N GLY A 24 -7.14 -4.98 9.51
CA GLY A 24 -7.04 -4.62 10.93
C GLY A 24 -7.44 -3.17 11.23
N SER A 25 -7.19 -2.24 10.31
CA SER A 25 -7.63 -0.83 10.44
C SER A 25 -9.16 -0.72 10.46
N GLY A 26 -9.84 -1.38 9.50
CA GLY A 26 -11.30 -1.39 9.45
C GLY A 26 -11.94 -2.08 10.65
N VAL A 27 -11.36 -3.19 11.12
CA VAL A 27 -11.81 -3.86 12.36
C VAL A 27 -11.63 -2.95 13.57
N ALA A 28 -10.49 -2.26 13.69
CA ALA A 28 -10.24 -1.35 14.79
C ALA A 28 -11.25 -0.20 14.84
N GLN A 29 -11.67 0.34 13.69
CA GLN A 29 -12.69 1.40 13.63
C GLN A 29 -14.05 0.95 14.21
N LEU A 30 -14.43 -0.33 14.06
CA LEU A 30 -15.66 -0.88 14.63
C LEU A 30 -15.50 -1.30 16.09
N VAL A 31 -14.39 -1.96 16.41
CA VAL A 31 -14.20 -2.62 17.70
C VAL A 31 -13.77 -1.64 18.80
N MET A 32 -12.97 -0.63 18.48
CA MET A 32 -12.45 0.31 19.49
C MET A 32 -13.54 1.13 20.19
N PRO A 33 -14.56 1.69 19.50
CA PRO A 33 -15.67 2.36 20.16
C PRO A 33 -16.45 1.45 21.11
N ILE A 34 -16.66 0.19 20.71
CA ILE A 34 -17.36 -0.82 21.53
C ILE A 34 -16.55 -1.16 22.78
N ILE A 35 -15.23 -1.32 22.67
CA ILE A 35 -14.36 -1.54 23.84
C ILE A 35 -14.46 -0.36 24.81
N CYS A 36 -14.46 0.87 24.28
CA CYS A 36 -14.56 2.07 25.10
C CYS A 36 -15.90 2.17 25.85
N SER A 37 -17.02 1.88 25.18
CA SER A 37 -18.34 1.88 25.82
C SER A 37 -18.45 0.77 26.86
N LEU A 38 -17.95 -0.44 26.58
CA LEU A 38 -17.91 -1.54 27.55
C LEU A 38 -17.11 -1.17 28.79
N ILE A 39 -15.95 -0.54 28.64
CA ILE A 39 -15.13 -0.08 29.78
C ILE A 39 -15.88 0.99 30.59
N ASN A 40 -16.56 1.93 29.92
CA ASN A 40 -17.33 2.96 30.60
C ASN A 40 -18.50 2.37 31.41
N GLU A 41 -19.29 1.48 30.81
CA GLU A 41 -20.49 0.90 31.43
C GLU A 41 -20.15 -0.10 32.55
N TYR A 42 -19.23 -1.05 32.29
CA TYR A 42 -18.94 -2.12 33.25
C TYR A 42 -18.01 -1.69 34.39
N LEU A 43 -17.06 -0.79 34.13
CA LEU A 43 -16.10 -0.34 35.15
C LEU A 43 -16.52 1.00 35.79
N ASN A 44 -17.61 1.61 35.32
CA ASN A 44 -18.14 2.90 35.81
C ASN A 44 -17.08 4.03 35.82
N VAL A 45 -16.15 3.97 34.87
CA VAL A 45 -15.03 4.91 34.73
C VAL A 45 -15.44 6.03 33.76
N PRO A 46 -15.10 7.31 34.03
CA PRO A 46 -15.40 8.42 33.12
C PRO A 46 -14.79 8.21 31.73
N LEU A 47 -15.50 8.68 30.68
CA LEU A 47 -15.11 8.52 29.27
C LEU A 47 -13.65 8.89 29.00
N PHE A 48 -13.16 9.96 29.64
CA PHE A 48 -11.78 10.46 29.54
C PHE A 48 -10.71 9.40 29.89
N THR A 49 -11.02 8.49 30.79
CA THR A 49 -10.11 7.40 31.17
C THR A 49 -10.41 6.14 30.35
N SER A 50 -11.68 5.88 30.02
CA SER A 50 -12.10 4.70 29.24
C SER A 50 -11.46 4.61 27.86
N TRP A 51 -11.36 5.72 27.12
CA TRP A 51 -10.73 5.71 25.78
C TRP A 51 -9.23 5.41 25.85
N ARG A 52 -8.56 5.82 26.93
CA ARG A 52 -7.13 5.52 27.17
C ARG A 52 -6.92 4.06 27.51
N TRP A 53 -7.78 3.53 28.38
CA TRP A 53 -7.73 2.12 28.78
C TRP A 53 -8.08 1.19 27.62
N SER A 54 -8.89 1.65 26.66
CA SER A 54 -9.18 0.91 25.43
C SER A 54 -7.91 0.57 24.64
N PHE A 55 -6.85 1.39 24.71
CA PHE A 55 -5.58 1.10 24.05
C PHE A 55 -4.74 -0.02 24.69
N ILE A 56 -5.08 -0.45 25.91
CA ILE A 56 -4.43 -1.61 26.54
C ILE A 56 -4.74 -2.89 25.74
N VAL A 57 -5.95 -3.01 25.21
CA VAL A 57 -6.37 -4.18 24.42
C VAL A 57 -5.49 -4.39 23.18
N PRO A 58 -5.36 -3.44 22.23
CA PRO A 58 -4.49 -3.61 21.07
C PRO A 58 -3.01 -3.76 21.46
N ALA A 59 -2.56 -3.14 22.56
CA ALA A 59 -1.19 -3.33 23.04
C ALA A 59 -0.91 -4.79 23.46
N ILE A 60 -1.85 -5.44 24.14
CA ILE A 60 -1.74 -6.86 24.51
C ILE A 60 -1.74 -7.74 23.26
N PHE A 61 -2.66 -7.50 22.31
CA PHE A 61 -2.69 -8.24 21.04
C PHE A 61 -1.38 -8.09 20.25
N GLN A 62 -0.81 -6.89 20.22
CA GLN A 62 0.46 -6.62 19.56
C GLN A 62 1.62 -7.36 20.23
N ALA A 63 1.69 -7.33 21.57
CA ALA A 63 2.72 -8.05 22.33
C ALA A 63 2.61 -9.57 22.12
N PHE A 64 1.39 -10.11 22.16
CA PHE A 64 1.13 -11.51 21.88
C PHE A 64 1.55 -11.91 20.46
N THR A 65 1.20 -11.09 19.46
CA THR A 65 1.59 -11.32 18.06
C THR A 65 3.12 -11.27 17.89
N ALA A 66 3.80 -10.34 18.58
CA ALA A 66 5.26 -10.27 18.57
C ALA A 66 5.91 -11.55 19.14
N ILE A 67 5.37 -12.10 20.23
CA ILE A 67 5.83 -13.38 20.79
C ILE A 67 5.59 -14.52 19.79
N LEU A 68 4.40 -14.59 19.17
CA LEU A 68 4.12 -15.61 18.16
C LEU A 68 5.07 -15.54 16.98
N VAL A 69 5.41 -14.35 16.49
CA VAL A 69 6.39 -14.17 15.40
C VAL A 69 7.78 -14.65 15.82
N LEU A 70 8.20 -14.43 17.07
CA LEU A 70 9.49 -14.92 17.57
C LEU A 70 9.53 -16.44 17.75
N VAL A 71 8.40 -17.06 18.11
CA VAL A 71 8.33 -18.51 18.36
C VAL A 71 8.11 -19.30 17.06
N TYR A 72 7.26 -18.81 16.16
CA TYR A 72 6.82 -19.52 14.96
C TYR A 72 7.39 -18.96 13.64
N GLY A 73 8.08 -17.81 13.68
CA GLY A 73 8.65 -17.18 12.49
C GLY A 73 9.71 -18.05 11.83
N GLN A 74 9.49 -18.37 10.55
CA GLN A 74 10.48 -19.04 9.71
C GLN A 74 11.17 -18.01 8.81
N ASP A 75 12.50 -18.01 8.78
CA ASP A 75 13.30 -17.01 8.05
C ASP A 75 13.49 -17.36 6.57
N LEU A 76 13.55 -18.65 6.21
CA LEU A 76 13.67 -19.15 4.83
C LEU A 76 12.72 -20.32 4.58
N PRO A 77 12.30 -20.55 3.31
CA PRO A 77 11.51 -21.73 2.93
C PRO A 77 12.25 -23.06 3.18
N LEU A 78 13.57 -23.03 3.40
CA LEU A 78 14.42 -24.21 3.67
C LEU A 78 14.95 -24.26 5.12
N GLY A 79 14.46 -23.39 6.02
CA GLY A 79 14.70 -23.49 7.47
C GLY A 79 16.06 -23.01 8.00
N ASP A 80 17.18 -23.19 7.28
CA ASP A 80 18.50 -22.88 7.83
C ASP A 80 19.05 -21.50 7.41
N TYR A 81 18.56 -20.44 8.07
CA TYR A 81 19.00 -19.06 7.83
C TYR A 81 20.46 -18.81 8.23
N ASN A 82 20.99 -19.55 9.21
CA ASN A 82 22.33 -19.31 9.73
C ASN A 82 23.44 -19.75 8.76
N SER A 83 23.25 -20.85 8.03
CA SER A 83 24.17 -21.31 7.00
C SER A 83 24.11 -20.43 5.75
N TYR A 84 22.92 -20.01 5.31
CA TYR A 84 22.76 -19.03 4.22
C TYR A 84 23.36 -17.66 4.58
N ARG A 85 23.08 -17.12 5.78
CA ARG A 85 23.66 -15.86 6.26
C ARG A 85 25.18 -15.92 6.35
N LYS A 86 25.77 -17.04 6.78
CA LYS A 86 27.23 -17.22 6.78
C LYS A 86 27.81 -17.21 5.36
N SER A 87 27.19 -17.93 4.42
CA SER A 87 27.65 -17.96 3.02
C SER A 87 27.59 -16.57 2.36
N LYS A 88 26.46 -15.85 2.54
CA LYS A 88 26.25 -14.52 1.97
C LYS A 88 27.15 -13.46 2.60
N LYS A 89 27.41 -13.56 3.90
CA LYS A 89 28.35 -12.67 4.63
C LYS A 89 29.81 -12.91 4.23
N MET A 90 30.15 -14.10 3.73
CA MET A 90 31.46 -14.37 3.10
C MET A 90 31.54 -13.79 1.68
N GLU A 91 30.48 -13.92 0.86
CA GLU A 91 30.40 -13.27 -0.47
C GLU A 91 30.44 -11.74 -0.39
N GLU A 92 29.70 -11.12 0.54
CA GLU A 92 29.69 -9.66 0.75
C GLU A 92 31.07 -9.14 1.20
N LYS A 93 31.80 -9.92 2.01
CA LYS A 93 33.19 -9.63 2.39
C LYS A 93 34.17 -9.77 1.22
N SER A 94 33.96 -10.75 0.34
CA SER A 94 34.78 -11.00 -0.85
C SER A 94 34.59 -9.92 -1.92
N GLN A 95 33.38 -9.40 -2.09
CA GLN A 95 33.07 -8.34 -3.07
C GLN A 95 33.25 -6.89 -2.55
N GLY A 96 33.78 -6.68 -1.34
CA GLY A 96 33.95 -5.32 -0.76
C GLY A 96 32.64 -4.52 -0.65
N MET A 97 31.51 -5.21 -0.50
CA MET A 97 30.18 -4.63 -0.60
C MET A 97 29.71 -4.18 0.79
N GLY A 98 30.00 -2.94 1.16
CA GLY A 98 29.50 -2.38 2.42
C GLY A 98 27.96 -2.25 2.42
N PHE A 99 27.32 -2.45 3.57
CA PHE A 99 25.89 -2.15 3.80
C PHE A 99 25.49 -0.77 3.26
N PHE A 100 26.36 0.23 3.46
CA PHE A 100 26.20 1.58 2.92
C PHE A 100 26.12 1.60 1.39
N LYS A 101 26.91 0.81 0.68
CA LYS A 101 26.86 0.74 -0.79
C LYS A 101 25.53 0.19 -1.28
N VAL A 102 24.99 -0.84 -0.61
CA VAL A 102 23.65 -1.39 -0.93
C VAL A 102 22.55 -0.37 -0.64
N LEU A 103 22.67 0.36 0.47
CA LEU A 103 21.76 1.43 0.84
C LEU A 103 21.77 2.59 -0.17
N PHE A 104 22.95 3.14 -0.49
CA PHE A 104 23.11 4.22 -1.46
C PHE A 104 22.69 3.79 -2.87
N ASN A 105 23.04 2.58 -3.31
CA ASN A 105 22.57 2.06 -4.60
C ASN A 105 21.05 1.88 -4.63
N GLY A 106 20.42 1.51 -3.51
CA GLY A 106 18.97 1.44 -3.39
C GLY A 106 18.31 2.82 -3.44
N LEU A 107 18.84 3.79 -2.71
CA LEU A 107 18.33 5.16 -2.63
C LEU A 107 18.55 5.97 -3.91
N MET A 108 19.63 5.74 -4.65
CA MET A 108 19.86 6.39 -5.95
C MET A 108 19.00 5.79 -7.08
N ASN A 109 18.25 4.71 -6.83
CA ASN A 109 17.47 4.07 -7.86
C ASN A 109 16.17 4.85 -8.14
N TYR A 110 16.16 5.57 -9.26
CA TYR A 110 15.03 6.41 -9.68
C TYR A 110 13.71 5.63 -9.77
N ARG A 111 13.74 4.33 -10.14
CA ARG A 111 12.54 3.48 -10.25
C ARG A 111 11.86 3.32 -8.90
N GLY A 112 12.64 3.22 -7.83
CA GLY A 112 12.10 3.11 -6.47
C GLY A 112 11.41 4.40 -6.03
N TRP A 113 11.94 5.57 -6.39
CA TRP A 113 11.29 6.86 -6.11
C TRP A 113 9.99 7.03 -6.89
N ILE A 114 9.97 6.63 -8.16
CA ILE A 114 8.75 6.66 -8.97
C ILE A 114 7.68 5.75 -8.35
N LEU A 115 8.03 4.50 -7.99
CA LEU A 115 7.09 3.60 -7.32
C LEU A 115 6.65 4.12 -5.95
N GLY A 116 7.55 4.75 -5.18
CA GLY A 116 7.19 5.39 -3.92
C GLY A 116 6.23 6.56 -4.09
N LEU A 117 6.39 7.36 -5.14
CA LEU A 117 5.46 8.43 -5.48
C LEU A 117 4.09 7.87 -5.89
N ILE A 118 4.05 6.86 -6.76
CA ILE A 118 2.80 6.21 -7.19
C ILE A 118 2.09 5.58 -5.99
N TYR A 119 2.84 4.85 -5.15
CA TYR A 119 2.29 4.26 -3.94
C TYR A 119 1.80 5.33 -2.95
N GLY A 120 2.50 6.46 -2.87
CA GLY A 120 2.08 7.62 -2.09
C GLY A 120 0.73 8.18 -2.51
N PHE A 121 0.48 8.32 -3.81
CA PHE A 121 -0.81 8.79 -4.32
C PHE A 121 -1.85 7.68 -4.51
N CYS A 122 -1.51 6.44 -4.23
CA CYS A 122 -2.45 5.33 -4.20
C CYS A 122 -2.85 5.03 -2.75
N PHE A 123 -1.91 4.48 -1.98
CA PHE A 123 -2.12 4.15 -0.58
C PHE A 123 -2.24 5.38 0.32
N GLY A 124 -1.55 6.48 0.04
CA GLY A 124 -1.72 7.69 0.84
C GLY A 124 -3.11 8.29 0.68
N VAL A 125 -3.65 8.26 -0.53
CA VAL A 125 -5.03 8.68 -0.81
C VAL A 125 -6.06 7.72 -0.19
N GLU A 126 -5.78 6.41 -0.19
CA GLU A 126 -6.55 5.41 0.57
C GLU A 126 -6.62 5.79 2.06
N LEU A 127 -5.46 6.04 2.69
CA LEU A 127 -5.37 6.42 4.11
C LEU A 127 -6.02 7.77 4.45
N THR A 128 -5.86 8.78 3.59
CA THR A 128 -6.55 10.07 3.75
C THR A 128 -8.06 9.88 3.66
N THR A 129 -8.52 9.05 2.74
CA THR A 129 -9.95 8.75 2.62
C THR A 129 -10.46 8.02 3.86
N ASP A 130 -9.74 7.00 4.35
CA ASP A 130 -10.07 6.25 5.57
C ASP A 130 -10.32 7.18 6.78
N ASN A 131 -9.46 8.19 6.94
CA ASN A 131 -9.53 9.11 8.08
C ASN A 131 -10.68 10.12 7.98
N MET A 132 -11.16 10.41 6.78
CA MET A 132 -12.09 11.52 6.53
C MET A 132 -13.48 11.07 6.08
N ILE A 133 -13.64 9.81 5.68
CA ILE A 133 -14.88 9.34 5.05
C ILE A 133 -16.07 9.33 6.02
N ALA A 134 -15.85 8.96 7.28
CA ALA A 134 -16.89 9.00 8.30
C ALA A 134 -17.40 10.44 8.51
N GLU A 135 -16.48 11.40 8.65
CA GLU A 135 -16.81 12.82 8.79
C GLU A 135 -17.46 13.39 7.52
N TYR A 136 -17.02 12.96 6.33
CA TYR A 136 -17.61 13.35 5.06
C TYR A 136 -19.09 12.96 4.96
N PHE A 137 -19.45 11.71 5.30
CA PHE A 137 -20.85 11.28 5.26
C PHE A 137 -21.69 11.94 6.36
N TYR A 138 -21.12 12.14 7.55
CA TYR A 138 -21.79 12.84 8.64
C TYR A 138 -22.14 14.29 8.26
N ASP A 139 -21.17 15.07 7.80
CA ASP A 139 -21.36 16.50 7.49
C ASP A 139 -22.16 16.74 6.20
N ARG A 140 -21.97 15.91 5.17
CA ARG A 140 -22.60 16.12 3.85
C ARG A 140 -24.05 15.67 3.81
N PHE A 141 -24.35 14.54 4.45
CA PHE A 141 -25.64 13.87 4.33
C PHE A 141 -26.42 13.79 5.64
N GLY A 142 -25.84 14.24 6.76
CA GLY A 142 -26.50 14.22 8.07
C GLY A 142 -26.79 12.81 8.58
N VAL A 143 -26.03 11.82 8.11
CA VAL A 143 -26.23 10.41 8.51
C VAL A 143 -25.74 10.21 9.93
N ASN A 144 -26.42 9.37 10.72
CA ASN A 144 -25.96 9.02 12.07
C ASN A 144 -24.50 8.56 12.07
N LEU A 145 -23.75 8.96 13.09
CA LEU A 145 -22.33 8.64 13.23
C LEU A 145 -22.06 7.12 13.20
N GLU A 146 -22.99 6.32 13.71
CA GLU A 146 -22.91 4.85 13.65
C GLU A 146 -22.96 4.32 12.21
N VAL A 147 -23.85 4.87 11.38
CA VAL A 147 -23.99 4.46 9.97
C VAL A 147 -22.77 4.92 9.18
N ALA A 148 -22.31 6.16 9.41
CA ALA A 148 -21.09 6.68 8.79
C ALA A 148 -19.84 5.88 9.17
N GLY A 149 -19.72 5.49 10.45
CA GLY A 149 -18.65 4.61 10.93
C GLY A 149 -18.72 3.20 10.34
N THR A 150 -19.92 2.66 10.15
CA THR A 150 -20.10 1.36 9.48
C THR A 150 -19.68 1.42 8.01
N ILE A 151 -20.03 2.50 7.30
CA ILE A 151 -19.59 2.74 5.91
C ILE A 151 -18.06 2.85 5.83
N ALA A 152 -17.44 3.62 6.74
CA ALA A 152 -15.99 3.74 6.83
C ALA A 152 -15.31 2.38 7.09
N ALA A 153 -15.88 1.58 7.98
CA ALA A 153 -15.38 0.24 8.24
C ALA A 153 -15.49 -0.69 7.02
N CYS A 154 -16.59 -0.63 6.25
CA CYS A 154 -16.72 -1.38 5.01
C CYS A 154 -15.65 -0.99 3.98
N PHE A 155 -15.30 0.30 3.89
CA PHE A 155 -14.20 0.77 3.06
C PHE A 155 -12.88 0.13 3.52
N GLY A 156 -12.54 0.22 4.80
CA GLY A 156 -11.31 -0.35 5.37
C GLY A 156 -11.24 -1.89 5.26
N LEU A 157 -12.36 -2.59 5.47
CA LEU A 157 -12.45 -4.06 5.37
C LEU A 157 -12.33 -4.58 3.94
N SER A 158 -12.73 -3.78 2.94
CA SER A 158 -12.59 -4.20 1.53
C SER A 158 -11.14 -4.48 1.13
N ASN A 159 -10.15 -3.94 1.88
CA ASN A 159 -8.73 -4.23 1.70
C ASN A 159 -8.40 -5.71 1.77
N PHE A 160 -9.19 -6.49 2.52
CA PHE A 160 -9.01 -7.92 2.64
C PHE A 160 -9.06 -8.63 1.28
N PHE A 161 -9.92 -8.16 0.36
CA PHE A 161 -10.12 -8.78 -0.95
C PHE A 161 -9.47 -7.99 -2.08
N SER A 162 -9.56 -6.66 -2.05
CA SER A 162 -9.14 -5.80 -3.17
C SER A 162 -7.63 -5.83 -3.40
N ARG A 163 -6.82 -5.88 -2.32
CA ARG A 163 -5.35 -5.94 -2.42
C ARG A 163 -4.86 -7.26 -2.99
N PRO A 164 -5.31 -8.44 -2.51
CA PRO A 164 -5.03 -9.71 -3.17
C PRO A 164 -5.48 -9.71 -4.63
N MET A 165 -6.65 -9.15 -4.94
CA MET A 165 -7.17 -9.09 -6.31
C MET A 165 -6.23 -8.27 -7.22
N GLY A 166 -5.70 -7.15 -6.74
CA GLY A 166 -4.66 -6.38 -7.42
C GLY A 166 -3.37 -7.18 -7.65
N GLY A 167 -2.93 -7.92 -6.63
CA GLY A 167 -1.78 -8.83 -6.73
C GLY A 167 -1.96 -9.94 -7.77
N VAL A 168 -3.12 -10.60 -7.78
CA VAL A 168 -3.50 -11.61 -8.77
C VAL A 168 -3.55 -11.00 -10.17
N LEU A 169 -4.12 -9.80 -10.29
CA LEU A 169 -4.19 -9.09 -11.57
C LEU A 169 -2.77 -8.79 -12.08
N SER A 170 -1.86 -8.33 -11.21
CA SER A 170 -0.44 -8.10 -11.51
C SER A 170 0.24 -9.38 -12.01
N ASP A 171 0.05 -10.50 -11.33
CA ASP A 171 0.66 -11.78 -11.71
C ASP A 171 0.08 -12.34 -13.01
N LYS A 172 -1.22 -12.16 -13.26
CA LYS A 172 -1.90 -12.60 -14.49
C LYS A 172 -1.47 -11.77 -15.70
N MET A 173 -1.37 -10.45 -15.55
CA MET A 173 -0.88 -9.56 -16.61
C MET A 173 0.62 -9.76 -16.85
N GLY A 174 1.39 -10.02 -15.78
CA GLY A 174 2.80 -10.40 -15.86
C GLY A 174 3.03 -11.67 -16.68
N ARG A 175 2.19 -12.70 -16.49
CA ARG A 175 2.27 -13.95 -17.27
C ARG A 175 1.91 -13.80 -18.74
N ARG A 176 0.95 -12.94 -19.09
CA ARG A 176 0.51 -12.75 -20.48
C ARG A 176 1.35 -11.76 -21.28
N PHE A 177 1.78 -10.67 -20.66
CA PHE A 177 2.40 -9.53 -21.36
C PHE A 177 3.74 -9.10 -20.73
N GLY A 178 4.32 -9.92 -19.85
CA GLY A 178 5.56 -9.59 -19.15
C GLY A 178 5.42 -8.37 -18.23
N MET A 179 6.53 -7.70 -17.96
CA MET A 179 6.53 -6.48 -17.12
C MET A 179 5.73 -5.33 -17.71
N ARG A 180 5.59 -5.27 -19.03
CA ARG A 180 4.75 -4.27 -19.70
C ARG A 180 3.30 -4.37 -19.24
N GLY A 181 2.77 -5.59 -19.14
CA GLY A 181 1.42 -5.83 -18.65
C GLY A 181 1.23 -5.35 -17.21
N ARG A 182 2.22 -5.55 -16.35
CA ARG A 182 2.18 -5.06 -14.96
C ARG A 182 2.16 -3.54 -14.87
N LEU A 183 2.99 -2.85 -15.64
CA LEU A 183 3.03 -1.39 -15.68
C LEU A 183 1.75 -0.79 -16.26
N TRP A 184 1.26 -1.32 -17.38
CA TRP A 184 0.00 -0.89 -18.00
C TRP A 184 -1.20 -1.10 -17.08
N GLY A 185 -1.26 -2.25 -16.42
CA GLY A 185 -2.33 -2.53 -15.47
C GLY A 185 -2.30 -1.64 -14.24
N LEU A 186 -1.10 -1.36 -13.69
CA LEU A 186 -0.94 -0.40 -12.60
C LEU A 186 -1.46 0.98 -13.03
N TRP A 187 -1.02 1.48 -14.18
CA TRP A 187 -1.42 2.80 -14.69
C TRP A 187 -2.93 2.89 -14.97
N MET A 188 -3.52 1.87 -15.59
CA MET A 188 -4.95 1.83 -15.90
C MET A 188 -5.79 1.80 -14.61
N VAL A 189 -5.49 0.90 -13.68
CA VAL A 189 -6.27 0.78 -12.44
C VAL A 189 -6.13 2.04 -11.58
N GLN A 190 -4.93 2.61 -11.48
CA GLN A 190 -4.70 3.88 -10.78
C GLN A 190 -5.49 5.04 -11.41
N THR A 191 -5.51 5.14 -12.74
CA THR A 191 -6.22 6.19 -13.47
C THR A 191 -7.73 6.07 -13.28
N VAL A 192 -8.27 4.85 -13.37
CA VAL A 192 -9.69 4.59 -13.11
C VAL A 192 -10.03 4.89 -11.65
N ALA A 193 -9.18 4.51 -10.69
CA ALA A 193 -9.36 4.88 -9.27
C ALA A 193 -9.44 6.41 -9.10
N GLY A 194 -8.53 7.17 -9.73
CA GLY A 194 -8.56 8.63 -9.70
C GLY A 194 -9.84 9.24 -10.31
N LEU A 195 -10.36 8.65 -11.40
CA LEU A 195 -11.65 9.07 -11.97
C LEU A 195 -12.82 8.84 -11.02
N PHE A 196 -12.87 7.68 -10.34
CA PHE A 196 -13.88 7.41 -9.33
C PHE A 196 -13.76 8.36 -8.13
N CYS A 197 -12.54 8.76 -7.74
CA CYS A 197 -12.32 9.76 -6.71
C CYS A 197 -12.86 11.14 -7.13
N ILE A 198 -12.67 11.54 -8.38
CA ILE A 198 -13.25 12.79 -8.93
C ILE A 198 -14.79 12.72 -8.92
N LEU A 199 -15.35 11.58 -9.33
CA LEU A 199 -16.80 11.35 -9.32
C LEU A 199 -17.36 11.42 -7.89
N LEU A 200 -16.66 10.87 -6.90
CA LEU A 200 -17.10 10.90 -5.50
C LEU A 200 -17.29 12.33 -4.98
N GLY A 201 -16.39 13.24 -5.36
CA GLY A 201 -16.48 14.65 -5.01
C GLY A 201 -17.59 15.42 -5.76
N ARG A 202 -18.20 14.85 -6.80
CA ARG A 202 -19.24 15.49 -7.61
C ARG A 202 -20.64 14.92 -7.43
N VAL A 203 -20.78 13.76 -6.81
CA VAL A 203 -22.08 13.12 -6.62
C VAL A 203 -22.78 13.67 -5.38
N ASP A 204 -24.01 14.16 -5.58
CA ASP A 204 -24.85 14.76 -4.54
C ASP A 204 -25.89 13.79 -3.93
N SER A 205 -25.93 12.54 -4.40
CA SER A 205 -26.85 11.51 -3.90
C SER A 205 -26.15 10.59 -2.90
N LEU A 206 -26.77 10.36 -1.73
CA LEU A 206 -26.22 9.50 -0.67
C LEU A 206 -25.87 8.10 -1.19
N TRP A 207 -26.84 7.43 -1.82
CA TRP A 207 -26.64 6.08 -2.38
C TRP A 207 -25.66 6.07 -3.55
N GLY A 208 -25.67 7.14 -4.36
CA GLY A 208 -24.69 7.32 -5.43
C GLY A 208 -23.26 7.43 -4.89
N SER A 209 -23.05 8.21 -3.82
CA SER A 209 -21.74 8.37 -3.18
C SER A 209 -21.24 7.07 -2.57
N ILE A 210 -22.11 6.26 -1.96
CA ILE A 210 -21.74 4.93 -1.43
C ILE A 210 -21.28 4.00 -2.56
N VAL A 211 -22.01 3.93 -3.68
CA VAL A 211 -21.64 3.07 -4.81
C VAL A 211 -20.31 3.50 -5.44
N VAL A 212 -20.14 4.79 -5.68
CA VAL A 212 -18.90 5.35 -6.24
C VAL A 212 -17.72 5.14 -5.27
N MET A 213 -17.96 5.30 -3.97
CA MET A 213 -16.98 5.02 -2.93
C MET A 213 -16.56 3.55 -2.93
N CYS A 214 -17.50 2.60 -3.02
CA CYS A 214 -17.16 1.17 -3.10
C CYS A 214 -16.31 0.86 -4.33
N GLY A 215 -16.65 1.43 -5.49
CA GLY A 215 -15.85 1.31 -6.71
C GLY A 215 -14.45 1.89 -6.56
N PHE A 216 -14.35 3.10 -6.00
CA PHE A 216 -13.09 3.76 -5.67
C PHE A 216 -12.22 2.90 -4.74
N SER A 217 -12.82 2.39 -3.65
CA SER A 217 -12.17 1.54 -2.64
C SER A 217 -11.51 0.31 -3.27
N VAL A 218 -12.27 -0.43 -4.08
CA VAL A 218 -11.75 -1.66 -4.72
C VAL A 218 -10.58 -1.33 -5.66
N LEU A 219 -10.68 -0.24 -6.43
CA LEU A 219 -9.68 0.12 -7.42
C LEU A 219 -8.40 0.69 -6.79
N VAL A 220 -8.51 1.59 -5.81
CA VAL A 220 -7.33 2.17 -5.14
C VAL A 220 -6.56 1.10 -4.38
N GLN A 221 -7.25 0.18 -3.71
CA GLN A 221 -6.62 -0.91 -3.00
C GLN A 221 -6.01 -1.95 -3.97
N ALA A 222 -6.65 -2.21 -5.10
CA ALA A 222 -6.08 -3.04 -6.16
C ALA A 222 -4.80 -2.41 -6.77
N ALA A 223 -4.77 -1.08 -6.96
CA ALA A 223 -3.58 -0.36 -7.41
C ALA A 223 -2.42 -0.44 -6.40
N SER A 224 -2.71 -0.39 -5.09
CA SER A 224 -1.74 -0.64 -4.03
C SER A 224 -1.12 -2.04 -4.15
N GLY A 225 -1.96 -3.06 -4.39
CA GLY A 225 -1.52 -4.45 -4.63
C GLY A 225 -0.69 -4.63 -5.90
N LEU A 226 -1.09 -3.98 -7.00
CA LEU A 226 -0.34 -3.96 -8.27
C LEU A 226 1.06 -3.38 -8.10
N THR A 227 1.19 -2.31 -7.30
CA THR A 227 2.47 -1.64 -7.04
C THR A 227 3.46 -2.58 -6.38
N PHE A 228 3.05 -3.30 -5.32
CA PHE A 228 3.90 -4.32 -4.67
C PHE A 228 4.08 -5.61 -5.48
N GLY A 229 3.34 -5.77 -6.58
CA GLY A 229 3.66 -6.75 -7.61
C GLY A 229 4.80 -6.32 -8.54
N VAL A 230 5.15 -5.02 -8.60
CA VAL A 230 6.24 -4.47 -9.41
C VAL A 230 7.50 -4.20 -8.58
N VAL A 231 7.36 -3.79 -7.31
CA VAL A 231 8.49 -3.51 -6.40
C VAL A 231 9.57 -4.61 -6.36
N PRO A 232 9.24 -5.93 -6.30
CA PRO A 232 10.24 -7.00 -6.27
C PRO A 232 11.17 -7.04 -7.49
N PHE A 233 10.73 -6.44 -8.58
CA PHE A 233 11.39 -6.48 -9.88
C PHE A 233 12.32 -5.28 -10.12
N VAL A 234 12.32 -4.28 -9.22
CA VAL A 234 13.17 -3.09 -9.36
C VAL A 234 14.64 -3.38 -9.05
N SER A 235 14.91 -4.07 -7.95
CA SER A 235 16.24 -4.56 -7.60
C SER A 235 16.10 -5.67 -6.56
N LYS A 236 16.67 -6.83 -6.87
CA LYS A 236 16.73 -7.96 -5.92
C LYS A 236 17.75 -7.72 -4.81
N ARG A 237 18.84 -6.99 -5.09
CA ARG A 237 19.94 -6.73 -4.15
C ARG A 237 19.53 -5.77 -3.02
N SER A 238 18.83 -4.70 -3.37
CA SER A 238 18.38 -3.64 -2.46
C SER A 238 16.86 -3.66 -2.23
N LEU A 239 16.26 -4.84 -2.37
CA LEU A 239 14.81 -5.05 -2.27
C LEU A 239 14.19 -4.45 -1.00
N GLY A 240 14.85 -4.65 0.16
CA GLY A 240 14.38 -4.09 1.42
C GLY A 240 14.35 -2.56 1.44
N VAL A 241 15.37 -1.92 0.85
CA VAL A 241 15.47 -0.45 0.77
C VAL A 241 14.38 0.10 -0.16
N ILE A 242 14.17 -0.52 -1.32
CA ILE A 242 13.16 -0.06 -2.29
C ILE A 242 11.75 -0.33 -1.77
N SER A 243 11.51 -1.48 -1.16
CA SER A 243 10.22 -1.77 -0.50
C SER A 243 9.95 -0.81 0.65
N GLY A 244 10.97 -0.49 1.44
CA GLY A 244 10.87 0.50 2.53
C GLY A 244 10.57 1.90 2.00
N MET A 245 11.30 2.35 0.98
CA MET A 245 11.10 3.65 0.32
C MET A 245 9.71 3.75 -0.34
N THR A 246 9.26 2.65 -0.98
CA THR A 246 7.92 2.59 -1.56
C THR A 246 6.86 2.66 -0.47
N GLY A 247 6.99 1.85 0.59
CA GLY A 247 6.06 1.83 1.72
C GLY A 247 5.98 3.16 2.47
N SER A 248 7.12 3.83 2.71
CA SER A 248 7.16 5.17 3.30
C SER A 248 6.52 6.23 2.40
N GLY A 249 6.59 6.05 1.08
CA GLY A 249 5.88 6.91 0.13
C GLY A 249 4.38 6.95 0.42
N GLY A 250 3.78 5.81 0.83
CA GLY A 250 2.37 5.71 1.22
C GLY A 250 1.99 6.59 2.41
N THR A 251 2.75 6.51 3.51
CA THR A 251 2.46 7.29 4.73
C THR A 251 2.77 8.77 4.53
N VAL A 252 3.89 9.11 3.88
CA VAL A 252 4.23 10.49 3.51
C VAL A 252 3.18 11.07 2.58
N GLY A 253 2.71 10.28 1.61
CA GLY A 253 1.61 10.61 0.71
C GLY A 253 0.35 11.00 1.47
N ALA A 254 -0.08 10.17 2.43
CA ALA A 254 -1.27 10.42 3.26
C ALA A 254 -1.18 11.74 4.04
N VAL A 255 -0.01 12.01 4.64
CA VAL A 255 0.21 13.26 5.38
C VAL A 255 0.22 14.45 4.43
N ALA A 256 0.88 14.33 3.27
CA ALA A 256 0.91 15.38 2.27
C ALA A 256 -0.49 15.69 1.74
N THR A 257 -1.28 14.68 1.36
CA THR A 257 -2.66 14.87 0.88
C THR A 257 -3.56 15.43 1.97
N GLN A 258 -3.43 14.97 3.23
CA GLN A 258 -4.17 15.51 4.36
C GLN A 258 -3.87 17.00 4.57
N VAL A 259 -2.58 17.37 4.63
CA VAL A 259 -2.17 18.75 4.91
C VAL A 259 -2.51 19.68 3.75
N LEU A 260 -2.24 19.25 2.52
CA LEU A 260 -2.47 20.08 1.32
C LEU A 260 -3.95 20.31 1.04
N LEU A 261 -4.80 19.31 1.27
CA LEU A 261 -6.20 19.35 0.83
C LEU A 261 -7.20 19.60 1.96
N PHE A 262 -6.83 19.31 3.21
CA PHE A 262 -7.77 19.29 4.33
C PHE A 262 -7.35 20.11 5.56
N SER A 263 -6.07 20.46 5.74
CA SER A 263 -5.62 21.33 6.85
C SER A 263 -5.72 22.83 6.56
N GLY A 264 -6.01 23.25 5.33
CA GLY A 264 -6.22 24.65 4.97
C GLY A 264 -7.66 25.13 5.20
N SER A 265 -8.00 25.53 6.43
CA SER A 265 -9.36 25.90 6.90
C SER A 265 -10.05 27.12 6.24
N SER A 266 -9.83 27.43 4.95
CA SER A 266 -10.60 28.53 4.30
C SER A 266 -10.67 28.53 2.77
N ALA A 267 -9.94 27.69 2.04
CA ALA A 267 -9.86 27.82 0.57
C ALA A 267 -10.76 26.87 -0.24
N PHE A 268 -11.05 25.65 0.25
CA PHE A 268 -11.73 24.62 -0.55
C PHE A 268 -12.81 23.88 0.24
N SER A 269 -13.96 23.65 -0.42
CA SER A 269 -15.02 22.77 0.08
C SER A 269 -14.53 21.31 0.07
N LYS A 270 -14.94 20.48 1.04
CA LYS A 270 -14.49 19.07 1.17
C LYS A 270 -14.64 18.27 -0.13
N GLN A 271 -15.68 18.56 -0.90
CA GLN A 271 -15.98 18.00 -2.22
C GLN A 271 -14.89 18.33 -3.24
N THR A 272 -14.47 19.61 -3.28
CA THR A 272 -13.41 20.09 -4.15
C THR A 272 -12.09 19.43 -3.78
N SER A 273 -11.79 19.28 -2.47
CA SER A 273 -10.60 18.58 -1.98
C SER A 273 -10.56 17.11 -2.42
N ILE A 274 -11.68 16.38 -2.31
CA ILE A 274 -11.79 14.99 -2.79
C ILE A 274 -11.58 14.92 -4.31
N SER A 275 -12.15 15.86 -5.07
CA SER A 275 -11.96 15.88 -6.52
C SER A 275 -10.51 16.20 -6.93
N LEU A 276 -9.86 17.13 -6.22
CA LEU A 276 -8.47 17.51 -6.44
C LEU A 276 -7.53 16.34 -6.11
N MET A 277 -7.85 15.58 -5.06
CA MET A 277 -7.15 14.34 -4.72
C MET A 277 -7.15 13.36 -5.90
N GLY A 278 -8.30 13.14 -6.54
CA GLY A 278 -8.40 12.27 -7.72
C GLY A 278 -7.61 12.77 -8.93
N VAL A 279 -7.54 14.10 -9.13
CA VAL A 279 -6.68 14.70 -10.17
C VAL A 279 -5.20 14.43 -9.87
N LEU A 280 -4.76 14.61 -8.62
CA LEU A 280 -3.40 14.32 -8.20
C LEU A 280 -3.05 12.85 -8.39
N MET A 281 -3.97 11.92 -8.11
CA MET A 281 -3.76 10.48 -8.38
C MET A 281 -3.43 10.19 -9.85
N ILE A 282 -4.14 10.84 -10.78
CA ILE A 282 -3.95 10.66 -12.22
C ILE A 282 -2.62 11.26 -12.65
N LEU A 283 -2.33 12.50 -12.24
CA LEU A 283 -1.09 13.19 -12.58
C LEU A 283 0.15 12.46 -12.06
N CYS A 284 0.10 12.02 -10.80
CA CYS A 284 1.17 11.27 -10.15
C CYS A 284 1.26 9.81 -10.62
N GLY A 285 0.30 9.33 -11.41
CA GLY A 285 0.37 8.07 -12.14
C GLY A 285 1.13 8.15 -13.47
N LEU A 286 1.27 9.33 -14.09
CA LEU A 286 1.98 9.51 -15.36
C LEU A 286 3.47 9.09 -15.32
N PRO A 287 4.24 9.33 -14.23
CA PRO A 287 5.62 8.88 -14.11
C PRO A 287 5.83 7.36 -14.26
N VAL A 288 4.79 6.52 -14.16
CA VAL A 288 4.87 5.07 -14.47
C VAL A 288 5.45 4.85 -15.87
N ALA A 289 5.12 5.71 -16.83
CA ALA A 289 5.59 5.59 -18.22
C ALA A 289 7.12 5.75 -18.35
N LEU A 290 7.76 6.44 -17.40
CA LEU A 290 9.21 6.64 -17.35
C LEU A 290 9.96 5.44 -16.77
N ILE A 291 9.26 4.47 -16.18
CA ILE A 291 9.89 3.25 -15.67
C ILE A 291 10.34 2.40 -16.86
N TYR A 292 11.66 2.23 -16.98
CA TYR A 292 12.26 1.40 -18.02
C TYR A 292 13.14 0.32 -17.41
N PHE A 293 12.89 -0.94 -17.76
CA PHE A 293 13.75 -2.08 -17.44
C PHE A 293 14.55 -2.50 -18.69
N PRO A 294 15.89 -2.56 -18.66
CA PRO A 294 16.70 -2.94 -19.82
C PRO A 294 16.35 -4.33 -20.33
N GLN A 295 16.16 -5.28 -19.41
CA GLN A 295 15.85 -6.68 -19.69
C GLN A 295 14.43 -6.92 -20.22
N TRP A 296 13.46 -6.12 -19.78
CA TRP A 296 12.03 -6.38 -20.01
C TRP A 296 11.30 -5.26 -20.79
N GLY A 297 11.99 -4.16 -21.07
CA GLY A 297 11.44 -2.94 -21.63
C GLY A 297 10.72 -2.07 -20.61
N GLY A 298 10.17 -0.95 -21.09
CA GLY A 298 9.29 -0.06 -20.32
C GLY A 298 7.85 -0.15 -20.82
N MET A 299 7.00 0.78 -20.37
CA MET A 299 5.59 0.85 -20.77
C MET A 299 5.42 1.13 -22.28
N LEU A 300 6.33 1.92 -22.86
CA LEU A 300 6.33 2.35 -24.26
C LEU A 300 7.53 1.84 -25.08
N CYS A 301 8.59 1.33 -24.43
CA CYS A 301 9.86 0.99 -25.08
C CYS A 301 10.19 -0.51 -25.08
N GLY A 302 10.80 -0.98 -26.18
CA GLY A 302 11.47 -2.27 -26.38
C GLY A 302 12.44 -2.67 -25.26
N PRO A 303 12.61 -3.97 -24.92
CA PRO A 303 13.85 -4.40 -24.26
C PRO A 303 15.05 -4.02 -25.15
N SER A 304 16.17 -3.62 -24.55
CA SER A 304 17.38 -3.26 -25.31
C SER A 304 18.11 -4.52 -25.77
N SER A 305 18.57 -4.56 -27.02
CA SER A 305 19.33 -5.70 -27.57
C SER A 305 20.78 -5.82 -27.08
N ASP A 306 21.27 -4.87 -26.28
CA ASP A 306 22.64 -4.91 -25.77
C ASP A 306 22.81 -5.95 -24.66
N SER A 307 23.57 -7.00 -24.95
CA SER A 307 23.94 -8.06 -24.01
C SER A 307 25.01 -7.64 -22.97
N ASN A 308 25.48 -6.39 -23.01
CA ASN A 308 26.69 -5.94 -22.29
C ASN A 308 26.49 -4.72 -21.36
N SER A 309 25.29 -4.19 -21.18
CA SER A 309 25.07 -3.06 -20.26
C SER A 309 24.91 -3.55 -18.81
N ALA A 310 26.04 -3.80 -18.13
CA ALA A 310 26.18 -3.80 -16.67
C ALA A 310 25.17 -4.65 -15.85
N ASP A 311 24.76 -5.82 -16.35
CA ASP A 311 23.63 -6.59 -15.80
C ASP A 311 24.01 -7.89 -15.07
N ASP A 312 25.29 -8.07 -14.72
CA ASP A 312 25.70 -9.15 -13.80
C ASP A 312 25.11 -8.98 -12.37
N ASP A 313 24.56 -7.80 -12.04
CA ASP A 313 23.86 -7.55 -10.76
C ASP A 313 22.37 -7.96 -10.78
N TYR A 314 21.83 -8.40 -11.92
CA TYR A 314 20.40 -8.73 -12.11
C TYR A 314 20.13 -10.18 -12.56
N ARG A 315 21.17 -10.98 -12.83
CA ARG A 315 21.02 -12.43 -13.03
C ARG A 315 20.75 -13.17 -11.72
N LEU A 316 20.21 -14.38 -11.82
CA LEU A 316 19.76 -15.31 -10.78
C LEU A 316 18.24 -15.31 -10.55
N LEU A 317 17.54 -15.87 -11.53
CA LEU A 317 16.49 -16.86 -11.36
C LEU A 317 16.59 -17.78 -12.60
N ASP A 318 17.55 -18.71 -12.55
CA ASP A 318 17.32 -20.07 -13.04
C ASP A 318 16.96 -20.91 -11.81
#